data_AF-A0A950XD63-F1
#
_entry.id   AF-A0A950XD63-F1
#
_cell.length_a   1.000
_cell.length_b   1.000
_cell.length_c   1.000
_cell.angle_alpha   90.00
_cell.angle_beta   90.00
_cell.angle_gamma   90.00
#
_symmetry.space_group_name_H-M   'P 1'
#
loop_
_entity.id
_entity.type
_entity.pdbx_description
1 polymer ?
#
loop_
_entity_poly.entity_id
_entity_poly.type
_entity_poly.pdbx_seq_one_letter_code
_entity_poly.pdbx_strand_id
1 'polypeptide(L)'
;EDKIPYFEGCLPIEEIARRGQDTLRFGPMKPAGLDDPRTGRWPYAAAQLRQENQRADSYNLVGFQNHMKFGDQARIFRMMPGLRDAEFLRFGQMHRNTYINSPALLEPTLQLKNDSRIFFAGQISGVEGYTESIATGLIAGRNAAALLQGEAPEVFPRETALGSLCHYITHADVDHFQPANITFDLLPALDDEAKRKFRHDKKARHAEVCSRAARAMDRFLNGCAERMHLEVSC
;
A
#
# COMPACT_ATOMS: atom_id res chain seq x y z
N GLU A 1 27.36 7.68 8.32
CA GLU A 1 26.21 7.04 7.64
C GLU A 1 25.12 8.07 7.52
N ASP A 2 24.73 8.40 6.29
CA ASP A 2 23.57 9.27 6.08
C ASP A 2 22.33 8.56 6.62
N LYS A 3 21.61 9.19 7.56
CA LYS A 3 20.32 8.71 8.05
C LYS A 3 19.28 8.92 6.96
N ILE A 4 19.29 8.05 5.96
CA ILE A 4 18.27 8.03 4.91
C ILE A 4 16.98 7.49 5.54
N PRO A 5 15.88 8.26 5.59
CA PRO A 5 14.60 7.74 6.03
C PRO A 5 14.10 6.73 5.00
N TYR A 6 13.94 5.48 5.42
CA TYR A 6 13.31 4.45 4.60
C TYR A 6 11.81 4.42 4.87
N PHE A 7 11.03 4.14 3.82
CA PHE A 7 9.64 3.74 4.03
C PHE A 7 9.59 2.37 4.70
N GLU A 8 9.02 2.30 5.89
CA GLU A 8 8.99 1.06 6.70
C GLU A 8 8.28 -0.10 6.01
N GLY A 9 7.34 0.17 5.09
CA GLY A 9 6.69 -0.86 4.28
C GLY A 9 7.57 -1.42 3.15
N CYS A 10 8.70 -0.78 2.81
CA CYS A 10 9.57 -1.14 1.70
C CYS A 10 11.06 -1.00 2.09
N LEU A 11 11.49 -1.77 3.09
CA LEU A 11 12.87 -1.76 3.56
C LEU A 11 13.81 -2.62 2.70
N PRO A 12 15.05 -2.17 2.46
CA PRO A 12 16.08 -3.02 1.85
C PRO A 12 16.40 -4.24 2.72
N ILE A 13 16.64 -5.40 2.11
CA ILE A 13 16.86 -6.67 2.84
C ILE A 13 18.05 -6.64 3.79
N GLU A 14 19.09 -5.88 3.46
CA GLU A 14 20.26 -5.70 4.31
C GLU A 14 19.91 -4.94 5.59
N GLU A 15 18.96 -4.01 5.52
CA GLU A 15 18.46 -3.29 6.70
C GLU A 15 17.48 -4.16 7.50
N ILE A 16 16.67 -4.99 6.85
CA ILE A 16 15.86 -6.00 7.54
C ILE A 16 16.78 -6.96 8.31
N ALA A 17 17.85 -7.46 7.68
CA ALA A 17 18.81 -8.37 8.30
C ALA A 17 19.51 -7.76 9.53
N ARG A 18 19.85 -6.46 9.49
CA ARG A 18 20.44 -5.75 10.65
C ARG A 18 19.50 -5.69 11.85
N ARG A 19 18.18 -5.73 11.65
CA ARG A 19 17.17 -5.64 12.72
C ARG A 19 17.03 -6.93 13.53
N GLY A 20 17.67 -8.03 13.11
CA GLY A 20 17.74 -9.27 13.89
C GLY A 20 17.92 -10.52 13.04
N GLN A 21 18.40 -11.60 13.66
CA GLN A 21 18.71 -12.85 12.96
C GLN A 21 17.49 -13.46 12.23
N ASP A 22 16.32 -13.39 12.86
CA ASP A 22 15.09 -14.02 12.37
C ASP A 22 14.18 -13.07 11.56
N THR A 23 14.53 -11.79 11.42
CA THR A 23 13.66 -10.80 10.77
C THR A 23 13.34 -11.15 9.33
N LEU A 24 14.33 -11.63 8.57
CA LEU A 24 14.14 -12.11 7.20
C LEU A 24 13.16 -13.30 7.16
N ARG A 25 13.25 -14.22 8.12
CA ARG A 25 12.38 -15.42 8.24
C ARG A 25 10.94 -15.08 8.60
N PHE A 26 10.69 -13.92 9.23
CA PHE A 26 9.33 -13.44 9.49
C PHE A 26 8.82 -12.47 8.40
N GLY A 27 9.71 -11.95 7.56
CA GLY A 27 9.40 -11.07 6.43
C GLY A 27 9.53 -11.78 5.07
N PRO A 28 10.49 -11.36 4.21
CA PRO A 28 10.57 -11.82 2.82
C PRO A 28 10.92 -13.31 2.65
N MET A 29 11.44 -13.97 3.69
CA MET A 29 11.80 -15.40 3.66
C MET A 29 10.85 -16.29 4.47
N LYS A 30 9.63 -15.82 4.74
CA LYS A 30 8.63 -16.53 5.55
C LYS A 30 8.15 -17.81 4.87
N PRO A 31 8.27 -18.99 5.51
CA PRO A 31 7.89 -20.27 4.91
C PRO A 31 6.41 -20.65 5.12
N ALA A 32 5.61 -19.82 5.80
CA ALA A 32 4.27 -20.18 6.22
C ALA A 32 3.35 -20.48 5.01
N GLY A 33 2.72 -21.65 5.03
CA GLY A 33 1.86 -22.11 3.93
C GLY A 33 2.62 -22.78 2.77
N LEU A 34 3.94 -23.01 2.91
CA LEU A 34 4.76 -23.71 1.94
C LEU A 34 5.27 -25.02 2.57
N ASP A 35 4.72 -26.15 2.15
CA ASP A 35 5.26 -27.46 2.53
C ASP A 35 6.40 -27.82 1.58
N ASP A 36 7.57 -28.19 2.11
CA ASP A 36 8.67 -28.70 1.30
C ASP A 36 8.31 -30.11 0.81
N PRO A 37 8.14 -30.34 -0.51
CA PRO A 37 7.72 -31.62 -1.05
C PRO A 37 8.69 -32.77 -0.75
N ARG A 38 9.95 -32.47 -0.41
CA ARG A 38 10.96 -33.47 -0.06
C ARG A 38 10.80 -33.99 1.36
N THR A 39 10.22 -33.19 2.26
CA THR A 39 10.14 -33.50 3.70
C THR A 39 8.71 -33.53 4.24
N GLY A 40 7.73 -32.99 3.51
CA GLY A 40 6.35 -32.83 3.94
C GLY A 40 6.18 -31.86 5.12
N ARG A 41 7.18 -31.01 5.39
CA ARG A 41 7.21 -30.07 6.52
C ARG A 41 7.49 -28.66 6.02
N TRP A 42 7.15 -27.65 6.83
CA TRP A 42 7.56 -26.28 6.56
C TRP A 42 9.09 -26.16 6.55
N PRO A 43 9.69 -25.56 5.50
CA PRO A 43 11.11 -25.29 5.48
C PRO A 43 11.45 -24.24 6.54
N TYR A 44 12.73 -24.17 6.94
CA TYR A 44 13.17 -23.15 7.89
C TYR A 44 12.95 -21.73 7.36
N ALA A 45 13.22 -21.51 6.08
CA ALA A 45 12.98 -20.26 5.36
C ALA A 45 12.80 -20.56 3.87
N ALA A 46 12.15 -19.67 3.12
CA ALA A 46 11.93 -19.84 1.69
C ALA A 46 12.16 -18.51 0.94
N ALA A 47 13.02 -18.51 -0.08
CA ALA A 47 13.08 -17.41 -1.04
C ALA A 47 12.13 -17.72 -2.19
N GLN A 48 11.20 -16.81 -2.47
CA GLN A 48 10.19 -17.01 -3.50
C GLN A 48 10.60 -16.31 -4.80
N LEU A 49 10.39 -16.99 -5.92
CA LEU A 49 10.54 -16.42 -7.26
C LEU A 49 9.15 -16.21 -7.87
N ARG A 50 8.95 -15.04 -8.48
CA ARG A 50 7.74 -14.74 -9.24
C ARG A 50 8.10 -14.60 -10.71
N GLN A 51 7.36 -15.29 -11.57
CA GLN A 51 7.46 -15.15 -13.02
C GLN A 51 7.16 -13.71 -13.43
N GLU A 52 8.06 -13.09 -14.19
CA GLU A 52 7.92 -11.69 -14.59
C GLU A 52 7.30 -11.51 -15.97
N ASN A 53 7.47 -12.49 -16.85
CA ASN A 53 6.91 -12.43 -18.20
C ASN A 53 6.25 -13.74 -18.60
N GLN A 54 5.40 -13.68 -19.63
CA GLN A 54 4.65 -14.85 -20.10
C GLN A 54 5.54 -15.99 -20.63
N ARG A 55 6.76 -15.67 -21.09
CA ARG A 55 7.72 -16.66 -21.60
C ARG A 55 8.37 -17.51 -20.52
N ALA A 56 8.24 -17.10 -19.26
CA ALA A 56 8.85 -17.78 -18.11
C ALA A 56 10.38 -17.88 -18.23
N ASP A 57 11.01 -16.93 -18.91
CA ASP A 57 12.48 -16.85 -19.07
C ASP A 57 13.11 -15.85 -18.08
N SER A 58 12.29 -15.13 -17.30
CA SER A 58 12.74 -14.22 -16.24
C SER A 58 11.85 -14.30 -15.00
N TYR A 59 12.51 -14.22 -13.84
CA TYR A 59 11.88 -14.33 -12.54
C TYR A 59 12.46 -13.28 -11.58
N ASN A 60 11.60 -12.67 -10.77
CA ASN A 60 12.00 -11.76 -9.70
C ASN A 60 12.04 -12.47 -8.34
N LEU A 61 13.02 -12.09 -7.52
CA LEU A 61 13.06 -12.45 -6.10
C LEU A 61 12.05 -11.60 -5.31
N VAL A 62 11.03 -12.25 -4.76
CA VAL A 62 9.94 -11.58 -4.06
C VAL A 62 10.40 -11.06 -2.70
N GLY A 63 10.31 -9.75 -2.49
CA GLY A 63 10.68 -9.12 -1.21
C GLY A 63 12.18 -8.91 -1.02
N PHE A 64 12.98 -8.98 -2.10
CA PHE A 64 14.44 -8.80 -2.08
C PHE A 64 14.91 -7.42 -2.57
N GLN A 65 14.09 -6.37 -2.38
CA GLN A 65 14.52 -4.99 -2.60
C GLN A 65 15.78 -4.68 -1.78
N ASN A 66 16.76 -4.02 -2.40
CA ASN A 66 18.08 -3.80 -1.78
C ASN A 66 18.79 -2.61 -2.43
N HIS A 67 19.79 -2.08 -1.72
CA HIS A 67 20.71 -1.04 -2.16
C HIS A 67 22.18 -1.51 -2.10
N MET A 68 22.40 -2.83 -2.15
CA MET A 68 23.73 -3.42 -2.17
C MET A 68 24.43 -3.21 -3.53
N LYS A 69 25.76 -3.20 -3.52
CA LYS A 69 26.55 -3.22 -4.76
C LYS A 69 26.24 -4.48 -5.56
N PHE A 70 26.23 -4.38 -6.90
CA PHE A 70 25.87 -5.51 -7.78
C PHE A 70 26.74 -6.76 -7.55
N GLY A 71 28.04 -6.58 -7.26
CA GLY A 71 28.92 -7.70 -6.91
C GLY A 71 28.49 -8.43 -5.64
N ASP A 72 28.03 -7.71 -4.63
CA ASP A 72 27.51 -8.30 -3.39
C ASP A 72 26.16 -8.96 -3.60
N GLN A 73 25.27 -8.36 -4.40
CA GLN A 73 24.01 -8.99 -4.80
C GLN A 73 24.26 -10.35 -5.45
N ALA A 74 25.12 -10.40 -6.47
CA ALA A 74 25.46 -11.64 -7.16
C ALA A 74 26.06 -12.68 -6.21
N ARG A 75 27.00 -12.27 -5.34
CA ARG A 75 27.64 -13.15 -4.37
C ARG A 75 26.64 -13.72 -3.36
N ILE A 76 25.82 -12.89 -2.74
CA ILE A 76 24.87 -13.28 -1.70
C ILE A 76 23.75 -14.13 -2.29
N PHE A 77 23.17 -13.73 -3.43
CA PHE A 77 22.05 -14.45 -4.01
C PHE A 77 22.44 -15.83 -4.53
N ARG A 78 23.68 -16.02 -5.00
CA ARG A 78 24.21 -17.36 -5.37
C ARG A 78 24.44 -18.29 -4.18
N MET A 79 24.44 -17.79 -2.94
CA MET A 79 24.48 -18.64 -1.75
C MET A 79 23.13 -19.33 -1.51
N MET A 80 22.03 -18.83 -2.09
CA MET A 80 20.71 -19.43 -1.93
C MET A 80 20.59 -20.74 -2.72
N PRO A 81 20.02 -21.81 -2.12
CA PRO A 81 19.72 -23.04 -2.84
C PRO A 81 18.88 -22.77 -4.09
N GLY A 82 19.29 -23.33 -5.23
CA GLY A 82 18.63 -23.13 -6.53
C GLY A 82 19.12 -21.92 -7.34
N LEU A 83 19.90 -21.01 -6.75
CA LEU A 83 20.40 -19.81 -7.43
C LEU A 83 21.92 -19.77 -7.63
N ARG A 84 22.62 -20.87 -7.30
CA ARG A 84 24.09 -20.96 -7.39
C ARG A 84 24.63 -20.54 -8.76
N ASP A 85 23.98 -21.04 -9.82
CA ASP A 85 24.36 -20.81 -11.21
C ASP A 85 23.42 -19.81 -11.90
N ALA A 86 22.69 -19.00 -11.12
CA ALA A 86 21.76 -18.03 -11.68
C ALA A 86 22.48 -16.95 -12.50
N GLU A 87 21.85 -16.61 -13.64
CA GLU A 87 22.16 -15.44 -14.43
C GLU A 87 21.26 -14.27 -14.00
N PHE A 88 21.87 -13.15 -13.61
CA PHE A 88 21.14 -11.97 -13.16
C PHE A 88 20.92 -11.01 -14.33
N LEU A 89 19.72 -11.04 -14.93
CA LEU A 89 19.33 -10.14 -16.02
C LEU A 89 19.27 -8.68 -15.58
N ARG A 90 18.90 -8.44 -14.32
CA ARG A 90 18.83 -7.11 -13.70
C ARG A 90 19.10 -7.20 -12.20
N PHE A 91 19.96 -6.33 -11.70
CA PHE A 91 20.20 -6.18 -10.26
C PHE A 91 19.19 -5.24 -9.61
N GLY A 92 18.89 -5.51 -8.35
CA GLY A 92 18.00 -4.69 -7.54
C GLY A 92 18.61 -3.33 -7.25
N GLN A 93 17.75 -2.32 -7.15
CA GLN A 93 18.10 -0.97 -6.73
C GLN A 93 16.93 -0.40 -5.95
N MET A 94 17.23 0.41 -4.94
CA MET A 94 16.22 1.28 -4.36
C MET A 94 16.15 2.60 -5.12
N HIS A 95 14.94 3.12 -5.25
CA HIS A 95 14.68 4.38 -5.93
C HIS A 95 14.18 5.40 -4.92
N ARG A 96 14.62 6.64 -5.10
CA ARG A 96 14.11 7.77 -4.33
C ARG A 96 12.75 8.17 -4.89
N ASN A 97 11.73 8.15 -4.05
CA ASN A 97 10.41 8.66 -4.39
C ASN A 97 10.25 10.10 -3.91
N THR A 98 9.61 10.92 -4.74
CA THR A 98 9.24 12.30 -4.40
C THR A 98 7.76 12.34 -4.08
N TYR A 99 7.40 13.00 -2.99
CA TYR A 99 6.03 13.25 -2.57
C TYR A 99 5.95 14.66 -1.94
N ILE A 100 4.76 15.25 -1.96
CA ILE A 100 4.50 16.55 -1.32
C ILE A 100 4.07 16.36 0.13
N ASN A 101 4.19 17.41 0.95
CA ASN A 101 3.61 17.42 2.30
C ASN A 101 2.08 17.58 2.21
N SER A 102 1.41 16.48 1.88
CA SER A 102 -0.04 16.45 1.65
C SER A 102 -0.87 16.93 2.84
N PRO A 103 -0.52 16.65 4.11
CA PRO A 103 -1.27 17.21 5.23
C PRO A 103 -1.25 18.74 5.29
N ALA A 104 -0.13 19.34 4.89
CA ALA A 104 -0.03 20.80 4.77
C ALA A 104 -0.77 21.34 3.53
N LEU A 105 -0.77 20.60 2.42
CA LEU A 105 -1.09 21.14 1.10
C LEU A 105 -2.46 20.73 0.53
N LEU A 106 -3.01 19.59 0.93
CA LEU A 106 -4.17 18.97 0.29
C LEU A 106 -5.40 18.91 1.20
N GLU A 107 -6.57 19.10 0.60
CA GLU A 107 -7.86 18.75 1.17
C GLU A 107 -8.16 17.25 0.98
N PRO A 108 -9.07 16.64 1.77
CA PRO A 108 -9.44 15.21 1.64
C PRO A 108 -10.03 14.82 0.28
N THR A 109 -10.49 15.81 -0.49
CA THR A 109 -10.94 15.69 -1.88
C THR A 109 -9.77 15.59 -2.87
N LEU A 110 -8.52 15.64 -2.38
CA LEU A 110 -7.24 15.68 -3.10
C LEU A 110 -6.95 16.99 -3.83
N GLN A 111 -7.71 18.05 -3.52
CA GLN A 111 -7.49 19.40 -4.04
C GLN A 111 -6.37 20.11 -3.27
N LEU A 112 -5.61 20.97 -3.95
CA LEU A 112 -4.69 21.88 -3.28
C LEU A 112 -5.49 22.92 -2.48
N LYS A 113 -5.14 23.13 -1.21
CA LYS A 113 -5.83 24.11 -0.34
C LYS A 113 -5.82 25.53 -0.90
N ASN A 114 -4.74 25.91 -1.57
CA ASN A 114 -4.55 27.26 -2.12
C ASN A 114 -5.06 27.43 -3.56
N ASP A 115 -5.41 26.34 -4.25
CA ASP A 115 -6.03 26.40 -5.59
C ASP A 115 -6.89 25.15 -5.79
N SER A 116 -8.20 25.30 -5.60
CA SER A 116 -9.17 24.21 -5.67
C SER A 116 -9.28 23.56 -7.06
N ARG A 117 -8.67 24.14 -8.09
CA ARG A 117 -8.68 23.56 -9.46
C ARG A 117 -7.56 22.53 -9.66
N ILE A 118 -6.58 22.47 -8.76
CA ILE A 118 -5.41 21.60 -8.87
C ILE A 118 -5.61 20.39 -7.96
N PHE A 119 -5.42 19.19 -8.50
CA PHE A 119 -5.51 17.93 -7.77
C PHE A 119 -4.17 17.18 -7.79
N PHE A 120 -3.85 16.51 -6.69
CA PHE A 120 -2.70 15.61 -6.59
C PHE A 120 -3.15 14.19 -6.25
N ALA A 121 -2.72 13.22 -7.03
CA ALA A 121 -3.04 11.81 -6.85
C ALA A 121 -1.86 10.91 -7.21
N GLY A 122 -1.89 9.66 -6.77
CA GLY A 122 -0.77 8.73 -6.94
C GLY A 122 0.39 9.03 -5.99
N GLN A 123 1.53 8.42 -6.26
CA GLN A 123 2.71 8.49 -5.39
C GLN A 123 3.09 9.92 -4.94
N ILE A 124 2.89 10.93 -5.80
CA ILE A 124 3.21 12.32 -5.48
C ILE A 124 2.38 12.88 -4.32
N SER A 125 1.15 12.37 -4.10
CA SER A 125 0.29 12.77 -2.97
C SER A 125 0.62 12.02 -1.66
N GLY A 126 1.66 11.18 -1.65
CA GLY A 126 2.06 10.44 -0.45
C GLY A 126 1.27 9.15 -0.23
N VAL A 127 0.74 8.54 -1.29
CA VAL A 127 0.26 7.15 -1.23
C VAL A 127 1.30 6.19 -1.79
N GLU A 128 1.30 4.95 -1.32
CA GLU A 128 2.19 3.90 -1.82
C GLU A 128 1.41 2.66 -2.27
N GLY A 129 1.79 2.13 -3.43
CA GLY A 129 1.13 1.00 -4.06
C GLY A 129 0.36 1.37 -5.33
N TYR A 130 0.28 0.41 -6.26
CA TYR A 130 -0.43 0.60 -7.53
C TYR A 130 -1.92 0.80 -7.32
N THR A 131 -2.53 0.01 -6.43
CA THR A 131 -3.96 0.09 -6.11
C THR A 131 -4.32 1.46 -5.55
N GLU A 132 -3.54 1.93 -4.58
CA GLU A 132 -3.70 3.23 -3.94
C GLU A 132 -3.52 4.37 -4.94
N SER A 133 -2.54 4.25 -5.83
CA SER A 133 -2.28 5.26 -6.86
C SER A 133 -3.41 5.34 -7.88
N ILE A 134 -3.92 4.20 -8.35
CA ILE A 134 -5.07 4.14 -9.27
C ILE A 134 -6.32 4.70 -8.58
N ALA A 135 -6.56 4.31 -7.33
CA ALA A 135 -7.75 4.73 -6.60
C ALA A 135 -7.75 6.23 -6.29
N THR A 136 -6.62 6.80 -5.86
CA THR A 136 -6.52 8.26 -5.67
C THR A 136 -6.65 9.00 -7.00
N GLY A 137 -6.14 8.45 -8.10
CA GLY A 137 -6.35 8.98 -9.45
C GLY A 137 -7.83 9.04 -9.84
N LEU A 138 -8.58 7.96 -9.54
CA LEU A 138 -10.03 7.91 -9.74
C LEU A 138 -10.75 8.99 -8.91
N ILE A 139 -10.39 9.14 -7.63
CA ILE A 139 -11.00 10.15 -6.72
C ILE A 139 -10.74 11.56 -7.25
N ALA A 140 -9.48 11.89 -7.57
CA ALA A 140 -9.12 13.18 -8.11
C ALA A 140 -9.82 13.47 -9.45
N GLY A 141 -9.87 12.49 -10.35
CA GLY A 141 -10.56 12.63 -11.64
C GLY A 141 -12.06 12.85 -11.48
N ARG A 142 -12.71 12.11 -10.58
CA ARG A 142 -14.14 12.28 -10.27
C ARG A 142 -14.43 13.66 -9.68
N ASN A 143 -13.62 14.12 -8.72
CA ASN A 143 -13.80 15.43 -8.12
C ASN A 143 -13.48 16.59 -9.08
N ALA A 144 -12.51 16.40 -9.98
CA ALA A 144 -12.22 17.37 -11.04
C ALA A 144 -13.39 17.47 -12.04
N ALA A 145 -14.01 16.34 -12.40
CA ALA A 145 -15.21 16.33 -13.25
C ALA A 145 -16.39 17.06 -12.57
N ALA A 146 -16.64 16.78 -11.29
CA ALA A 146 -17.68 17.45 -10.51
C ALA A 146 -17.50 18.99 -10.52
N LEU A 147 -16.27 19.49 -10.30
CA LEU A 147 -16.00 20.93 -10.39
C LEU A 147 -16.34 21.53 -11.76
N LEU A 148 -16.06 20.82 -12.85
CA LEU A 148 -16.37 21.29 -14.21
C LEU A 148 -17.88 21.35 -14.47
N GLN A 149 -18.65 20.53 -13.76
CA GLN A 149 -20.12 20.50 -13.81
C GLN A 149 -20.76 21.50 -12.84
N GLY A 150 -19.97 22.21 -12.03
CA GLY A 150 -20.48 23.12 -10.99
C GLY A 150 -20.96 22.40 -9.73
N GLU A 151 -20.67 21.10 -9.60
CA GLU A 151 -20.94 20.30 -8.42
C GLU A 151 -19.83 20.44 -7.36
N ALA A 152 -20.18 20.16 -6.11
CA ALA A 152 -19.21 20.14 -5.02
C ALA A 152 -18.38 18.84 -5.04
N PRO A 153 -17.04 18.90 -4.92
CA PRO A 153 -16.19 17.73 -4.74
C PRO A 153 -16.58 16.92 -3.52
N GLU A 154 -16.45 15.61 -3.61
CA GLU A 154 -16.85 14.70 -2.56
C GLU A 154 -15.67 14.05 -1.86
N VAL A 155 -15.83 13.88 -0.54
CA VAL A 155 -14.88 13.14 0.30
C VAL A 155 -15.37 11.71 0.44
N PHE A 156 -14.48 10.75 0.15
CA PHE A 156 -14.80 9.34 0.33
C PHE A 156 -15.02 9.02 1.82
N PRO A 157 -15.98 8.14 2.18
CA PRO A 157 -16.34 7.91 3.58
C PRO A 157 -15.16 7.37 4.39
N ARG A 158 -14.99 7.90 5.60
CA ARG A 158 -13.86 7.60 6.48
C ARG A 158 -13.78 6.12 6.88
N GLU A 159 -14.88 5.40 6.86
CA GLU A 159 -14.95 3.96 7.14
C GLU A 159 -14.40 3.09 6.00
N THR A 160 -14.26 3.64 4.81
CA THR A 160 -13.71 2.92 3.66
C THR A 160 -12.18 2.96 3.67
N ALA A 161 -11.55 1.98 3.02
CA ALA A 161 -10.10 1.97 2.86
C ALA A 161 -9.59 3.24 2.15
N LEU A 162 -10.29 3.69 1.11
CA LEU A 162 -9.92 4.88 0.35
C LEU A 162 -10.13 6.16 1.14
N GLY A 163 -11.28 6.33 1.80
CA GLY A 163 -11.53 7.51 2.63
C GLY A 163 -10.58 7.56 3.83
N SER A 164 -10.23 6.42 4.41
CA SER A 164 -9.20 6.33 5.47
C SER A 164 -7.82 6.74 4.97
N LEU A 165 -7.43 6.30 3.78
CA LEU A 165 -6.14 6.65 3.18
C LEU A 165 -6.08 8.15 2.85
N CYS A 166 -7.11 8.68 2.18
CA CYS A 166 -7.23 10.12 1.88
C CYS A 166 -7.23 10.96 3.16
N HIS A 167 -7.93 10.53 4.20
CA HIS A 167 -7.88 11.18 5.49
C HIS A 167 -6.49 11.15 6.09
N TYR A 168 -5.80 9.99 6.09
CA TYR A 168 -4.43 9.90 6.62
C TYR A 168 -3.48 10.86 5.92
N ILE A 169 -3.39 10.83 4.58
CA ILE A 169 -2.45 11.68 3.84
C ILE A 169 -2.76 13.17 3.93
N THR A 170 -3.95 13.56 4.42
CA THR A 170 -4.35 14.97 4.56
C THR A 170 -4.41 15.46 6.02
N HIS A 171 -4.34 14.55 6.98
CA HIS A 171 -4.46 14.86 8.42
C HIS A 171 -3.33 14.29 9.29
N ALA A 172 -2.38 13.57 8.70
CA ALA A 172 -1.17 13.15 9.41
C ALA A 172 -0.39 14.35 9.93
N ASP A 173 0.46 14.10 10.93
CA ASP A 173 1.36 15.13 11.46
C ASP A 173 2.25 15.70 10.36
N VAL A 174 2.25 17.03 10.21
CA VAL A 174 2.93 17.73 9.10
C VAL A 174 4.44 17.54 9.15
N ASP A 175 5.03 17.50 10.34
CA ASP A 175 6.48 17.45 10.54
C ASP A 175 7.04 16.03 10.40
N HIS A 176 6.20 15.01 10.63
CA HIS A 176 6.57 13.59 10.59
C HIS A 176 5.82 12.79 9.52
N PHE A 177 5.21 13.47 8.54
CA PHE A 177 4.45 12.82 7.47
C PHE A 177 5.33 11.83 6.69
N GLN A 178 4.79 10.64 6.46
CA GLN A 178 5.36 9.62 5.58
C GLN A 178 4.28 9.10 4.63
N PRO A 179 4.65 8.63 3.43
CA PRO A 179 3.71 7.97 2.55
C PRO A 179 3.08 6.75 3.23
N ALA A 180 1.89 6.35 2.79
CA ALA A 180 1.22 5.15 3.31
C ALA A 180 0.48 4.37 2.23
N ASN A 181 0.35 3.07 2.46
CA ASN A 181 -0.56 2.18 1.75
C ASN A 181 -1.80 1.87 2.61
N ILE A 182 -2.77 1.16 2.05
CA ILE A 182 -3.96 0.76 2.80
C ILE A 182 -3.59 -0.31 3.84
N THR A 183 -3.87 -0.02 5.11
CA THR A 183 -3.78 -0.99 6.21
C THR A 183 -5.03 -0.93 7.08
N PHE A 184 -5.29 -2.00 7.86
CA PHE A 184 -6.40 -2.00 8.80
C PHE A 184 -6.25 -0.96 9.93
N ASP A 185 -5.02 -0.49 10.19
CA ASP A 185 -4.74 0.50 11.22
C ASP A 185 -5.16 1.91 10.82
N LEU A 186 -5.32 2.17 9.52
CA LEU A 186 -5.88 3.44 9.03
C LEU A 186 -7.40 3.50 9.19
N LEU A 187 -8.09 2.37 9.23
CA LEU A 187 -9.55 2.31 9.32
C LEU A 187 -10.03 2.73 10.72
N PRO A 188 -11.23 3.32 10.85
CA PRO A 188 -11.76 3.66 12.15
C PRO A 188 -11.90 2.43 13.03
N ALA A 189 -11.51 2.57 14.29
CA ALA A 189 -11.69 1.50 15.24
C ALA A 189 -13.18 1.14 15.38
N LEU A 190 -13.47 -0.16 15.57
CA LEU A 190 -14.80 -0.60 15.96
C LEU A 190 -15.19 0.04 17.31
N ASP A 191 -16.49 0.16 17.56
CA ASP A 191 -16.98 0.57 18.87
C ASP A 191 -16.60 -0.44 19.97
N ASP A 192 -16.74 -0.04 21.23
CA ASP A 192 -16.29 -0.84 22.36
C ASP A 192 -17.06 -2.16 22.49
N GLU A 193 -18.33 -2.18 22.07
CA GLU A 193 -19.14 -3.38 22.05
C GLU A 193 -18.60 -4.41 21.05
N ALA A 194 -18.40 -4.00 19.79
CA ALA A 194 -17.86 -4.84 18.74
C ALA A 194 -16.40 -5.24 19.02
N LYS A 195 -15.57 -4.33 19.57
CA LYS A 195 -14.21 -4.67 20.04
C LYS A 195 -14.23 -5.75 21.10
N ARG A 196 -15.16 -5.70 22.05
CA ARG A 196 -15.32 -6.73 23.09
C ARG A 196 -15.80 -8.04 22.49
N LYS A 197 -16.79 -7.99 21.58
CA LYS A 197 -17.35 -9.15 20.89
C LYS A 197 -16.30 -9.93 20.08
N PHE A 198 -15.42 -9.22 19.36
CA PHE A 198 -14.43 -9.84 18.47
C PHE A 198 -12.99 -9.83 19.05
N ARG A 199 -12.83 -9.63 20.36
CA ARG A 199 -11.51 -9.48 21.00
C ARG A 199 -10.54 -10.62 20.69
N HIS A 200 -11.06 -11.85 20.68
CA HIS A 200 -10.27 -13.07 20.48
C HIS A 200 -10.34 -13.62 19.05
N ASP A 201 -11.10 -12.97 18.17
CA ASP A 201 -11.27 -13.40 16.78
C ASP A 201 -10.88 -12.27 15.82
N LYS A 202 -9.59 -12.25 15.46
CA LYS A 202 -9.05 -11.28 14.50
C LYS A 202 -9.74 -11.36 13.14
N LYS A 203 -10.12 -12.57 12.69
CA LYS A 203 -10.74 -12.76 11.38
C LYS A 203 -12.16 -12.18 11.37
N ALA A 204 -12.97 -12.49 12.39
CA ALA A 204 -14.30 -11.91 12.54
C ALA A 204 -14.24 -10.38 12.72
N ARG A 205 -13.26 -9.88 13.49
CA ARG A 205 -13.03 -8.44 13.64
C ARG A 205 -12.75 -7.76 12.30
N HIS A 206 -11.86 -8.31 11.48
CA HIS A 206 -11.56 -7.76 10.16
C HIS A 206 -12.78 -7.84 9.24
N ALA A 207 -13.55 -8.93 9.29
CA ALA A 207 -14.78 -9.07 8.53
C ALA A 207 -15.82 -8.00 8.89
N GLU A 208 -15.98 -7.68 10.18
CA GLU A 208 -16.88 -6.60 10.62
C GLU A 208 -16.42 -5.22 10.10
N VAL A 209 -15.11 -4.93 10.19
CA VAL A 209 -14.55 -3.69 9.62
C VAL A 209 -14.85 -3.59 8.13
N CYS A 210 -14.64 -4.67 7.37
CA CYS A 210 -14.96 -4.72 5.94
C CYS A 210 -16.47 -4.55 5.67
N SER A 211 -17.34 -5.17 6.48
CA SER A 211 -18.80 -5.01 6.37
C SER A 211 -19.23 -3.56 6.62
N ARG A 212 -18.63 -2.89 7.60
CA ARG A 212 -18.89 -1.48 7.89
C ARG A 212 -18.41 -0.57 6.76
N ALA A 213 -17.23 -0.85 6.21
CA ALA A 213 -16.67 -0.16 5.05
C ALA A 213 -17.56 -0.31 3.80
N ALA A 214 -18.00 -1.54 3.49
CA ALA A 214 -18.88 -1.81 2.36
C ALA A 214 -20.21 -1.05 2.48
N ARG A 215 -20.87 -1.12 3.63
CA ARG A 215 -22.11 -0.36 3.89
C ARG A 215 -21.93 1.16 3.75
N ALA A 216 -20.78 1.70 4.15
CA ALA A 216 -20.47 3.11 3.99
C ALA A 216 -20.26 3.49 2.51
N MET A 217 -19.57 2.63 1.76
CA MET A 217 -19.39 2.80 0.33
C MET A 217 -20.72 2.73 -0.43
N ASP A 218 -21.58 1.77 -0.12
CA ASP A 218 -22.89 1.63 -0.77
C ASP A 218 -23.75 2.88 -0.56
N ARG A 219 -23.80 3.42 0.68
CA ARG A 219 -24.51 4.68 0.97
C ARG A 219 -23.93 5.85 0.17
N PHE A 220 -22.61 5.94 0.07
CA PHE A 220 -21.94 7.00 -0.68
C PHE A 220 -22.25 6.93 -2.19
N LEU A 221 -22.16 5.74 -2.77
CA LEU A 221 -22.46 5.53 -4.20
C LEU A 221 -23.94 5.75 -4.52
N ASN A 222 -24.86 5.31 -3.66
CA ASN A 222 -26.29 5.53 -3.86
C ASN A 222 -26.66 7.02 -3.75
N GLY A 223 -26.09 7.73 -2.78
CA GLY A 223 -26.26 9.19 -2.66
C GLY A 223 -25.71 9.94 -3.88
N CYS A 224 -24.66 9.42 -4.52
CA CYS A 224 -24.19 9.94 -5.80
C CYS A 224 -25.19 9.67 -6.95
N ALA A 225 -25.71 8.45 -7.05
CA ALA A 225 -26.61 8.09 -8.14
C ALA A 225 -27.90 8.93 -8.12
N GLU A 226 -28.44 9.20 -6.93
CA GLU A 226 -29.62 10.08 -6.77
C GLU A 226 -29.36 11.51 -7.27
N ARG A 227 -28.15 12.05 -7.07
CA ARG A 227 -27.75 13.36 -7.60
C ARG A 227 -27.58 13.37 -9.11
N MET A 228 -26.95 12.34 -9.68
CA MET A 228 -26.79 12.22 -11.13
C MET A 228 -28.15 12.05 -11.84
N HIS A 229 -29.13 11.39 -11.22
CA HIS A 229 -30.48 11.24 -11.79
C HIS A 229 -31.34 12.50 -11.72
N LEU A 230 -31.06 13.43 -10.80
CA LEU A 230 -31.73 14.73 -10.73
C LEU A 230 -31.28 15.69 -11.85
N GLU A 231 -30.14 15.44 -12.50
CA GLU A 231 -29.59 16.31 -13.54
C GLU A 231 -29.90 15.89 -14.98
N VAL A 232 -30.51 14.71 -15.21
CA VAL A 232 -30.92 14.25 -16.57
C VAL A 232 -32.38 14.60 -16.90
N SER A 233 -33.05 15.42 -16.09
CA SER A 233 -34.33 16.02 -16.44
C SER A 233 -34.18 17.51 -16.79
N CYS A 234 -33.60 17.80 -17.95
CA CYS A 234 -33.82 19.08 -18.63
C CYS A 234 -33.71 18.91 -20.15
#